data_AF-A0A971FH82-F1
#
_entry.id   AF-A0A971FH82-F1
#
_cell.length_a   1.000
_cell.length_b   1.000
_cell.length_c   1.000
_cell.angle_alpha   90.00
_cell.angle_beta   90.00
_cell.angle_gamma   90.00
#
_symmetry.space_group_name_H-M   'P 1'
#
loop_
_entity.id
_entity.type
_entity.pdbx_description
1 polymer ?
#
loop_
_entity_poly.entity_id
_entity_poly.type
_entity_poly.pdbx_seq_one_letter_code
_entity_poly.pdbx_strand_id
1 'polypeptide(L)'
;MKTVYVITMWSGGRAAKKWKSDAAPETLAQGTGVSFISAGTRLRVSIIGNISIEEYESGKEELEMGLNPDGSADLDNPVAPRNIERIF
;
A
#
# COMPACT_ATOMS: atom_id res chain seq x y z
N MET A 1 9.11 -7.34 20.36
CA MET A 1 8.11 -7.53 19.29
C MET A 1 7.45 -6.18 19.04
N LYS A 2 7.31 -5.77 17.78
CA LYS A 2 6.77 -4.46 17.40
C LYS A 2 5.45 -4.67 16.65
N THR A 3 4.39 -3.97 17.00
CA THR A 3 3.14 -4.04 16.25
C THR A 3 3.28 -3.27 14.94
N VAL A 4 2.78 -3.83 13.84
CA VAL A 4 2.71 -3.18 12.53
C VAL A 4 1.26 -3.19 12.06
N TYR A 5 0.79 -2.04 11.60
CA TYR A 5 -0.54 -1.87 11.04
C TYR A 5 -0.44 -1.84 9.52
N VAL A 6 -1.17 -2.71 8.84
CA VAL A 6 -1.37 -2.65 7.39
C VAL A 6 -2.71 -1.98 7.11
N ILE A 7 -2.66 -0.84 6.45
CA ILE A 7 -3.83 -0.07 6.04
C ILE A 7 -4.05 -0.34 4.55
N THR A 8 -5.21 -0.91 4.19
CA THR A 8 -5.58 -1.21 2.81
C THR A 8 -6.76 -0.34 2.38
N MET A 9 -6.59 0.43 1.30
CA MET A 9 -7.69 1.14 0.64
C MET A 9 -8.25 0.28 -0.50
N TRP A 10 -9.56 0.13 -0.53
CA TRP A 10 -10.29 -0.67 -1.50
C TRP A 10 -10.98 0.20 -2.53
N SER A 11 -10.96 -0.23 -3.79
CA SER A 11 -11.69 0.40 -4.89
C SER A 11 -12.22 -0.67 -5.84
N GLY A 12 -13.53 -0.68 -6.10
CA GLY A 12 -14.15 -1.65 -7.00
C GLY A 12 -13.94 -3.12 -6.60
N GLY A 13 -13.90 -3.42 -5.30
CA GLY A 13 -13.72 -4.79 -4.79
C GLY A 13 -12.27 -5.30 -4.77
N ARG A 14 -11.29 -4.51 -5.20
CA ARG A 14 -9.86 -4.86 -5.15
C ARG A 14 -9.05 -3.90 -4.27
N ALA A 15 -7.94 -4.39 -3.73
CA ALA A 15 -6.99 -3.57 -2.98
C ALA A 15 -6.31 -2.58 -3.94
N ALA A 16 -6.62 -1.29 -3.78
CA ALA A 16 -6.09 -0.23 -4.64
C ALA A 16 -4.72 0.26 -4.14
N LYS A 17 -4.54 0.37 -2.83
CA LYS A 17 -3.28 0.79 -2.22
C LYS A 17 -3.15 0.26 -0.80
N LYS A 18 -1.92 -0.12 -0.42
CA LYS A 18 -1.57 -0.56 0.94
C LYS A 18 -0.48 0.32 1.52
N TRP A 19 -0.55 0.54 2.83
CA TRP A 19 0.48 1.22 3.60
C TRP A 19 0.78 0.43 4.86
N LYS A 20 2.00 0.63 5.37
CA LYS A 20 2.39 0.20 6.72
C LYS A 20 2.50 1.40 7.64
N SER A 21 2.12 1.22 8.89
CA SER A 21 2.32 2.18 9.98
C SER A 21 2.81 1.42 11.22
N ASP A 22 3.70 2.04 11.97
CA ASP A 22 4.19 1.51 13.25
C ASP A 22 3.27 1.86 14.43
N ALA A 23 2.29 2.73 14.19
CA ALA A 23 1.30 3.16 15.17
C ALA A 23 -0.11 2.96 14.60
N ALA A 24 -1.07 2.75 15.50
CA ALA A 24 -2.47 2.61 15.13
C ALA A 24 -2.95 3.88 14.39
N PRO A 25 -3.66 3.73 13.25
CA PRO A 25 -4.20 4.88 12.54
C PRO A 25 -5.32 5.56 13.36
N GLU A 26 -5.37 6.89 13.28
CA GLU A 26 -6.39 7.70 13.94
C GLU A 26 -7.59 7.91 13.02
N THR A 27 -8.80 7.70 13.53
CA THR A 27 -10.03 7.98 12.76
C THR A 27 -10.17 9.48 12.54
N LEU A 28 -10.47 9.89 11.30
CA LEU A 28 -10.76 11.28 10.98
C LEU A 28 -12.10 11.71 11.60
N ALA A 29 -12.27 13.00 11.88
CA ALA A 29 -13.48 13.54 12.54
C ALA A 29 -14.80 13.23 11.79
N GLN A 30 -14.73 13.01 10.47
CA GLN A 30 -15.88 12.65 9.65
C GLN A 30 -16.28 11.17 9.74
N GLY A 31 -15.46 10.32 10.38
CA GLY A 31 -15.74 8.89 10.63
C GLY A 31 -15.51 7.96 9.45
N THR A 32 -15.33 8.46 8.22
CA THR A 32 -15.19 7.67 6.98
C THR A 32 -13.76 7.55 6.47
N GLY A 33 -12.76 7.86 7.32
CA GLY A 33 -11.37 7.85 6.93
C GLY A 33 -10.41 7.79 8.10
N VAL A 34 -9.13 7.63 7.80
CA VAL A 34 -8.07 7.51 8.79
C VAL A 34 -6.84 8.35 8.44
N SER A 35 -6.09 8.76 9.47
CA SER A 35 -4.82 9.47 9.40
C SER A 35 -3.74 8.65 10.10
N PHE A 36 -2.58 8.49 9.46
CA PHE A 36 -1.45 7.76 10.02
C PHE A 36 -0.12 8.27 9.45
N ILE A 37 0.99 7.86 10.06
CA ILE A 37 2.34 8.11 9.52
C ILE A 37 2.77 6.87 8.73
N SER A 38 3.03 7.03 7.44
CA SER A 38 3.49 5.90 6.64
C SER A 38 4.92 5.49 7.03
N ALA A 39 5.13 4.21 7.34
CA ALA A 39 6.45 3.69 7.69
C ALA A 39 7.47 3.85 6.54
N GLY A 40 7.03 3.75 5.29
CA GLY A 40 7.90 3.85 4.10
C GLY A 40 8.33 5.28 3.77
N THR A 41 7.42 6.25 3.87
CA THR A 41 7.71 7.65 3.47
C THR A 41 7.92 8.59 4.65
N ARG A 42 7.56 8.17 5.87
CA ARG A 42 7.51 9.00 7.09
C ARG A 42 6.62 10.23 6.99
N LEU A 43 5.76 10.30 5.98
CA LEU A 43 4.80 11.37 5.80
C LEU A 43 3.48 11.00 6.47
N ARG A 44 2.77 12.03 6.95
CA ARG A 44 1.38 11.88 7.38
C ARG A 44 0.50 11.68 6.14
N VAL A 45 -0.31 10.63 6.18
CA VAL A 45 -1.24 10.25 5.12
C VAL A 45 -2.63 10.27 5.71
N SER A 46 -3.55 10.97 5.05
CA SER A 46 -4.98 10.97 5.37
C SER A 46 -5.73 10.37 4.19
N ILE A 47 -6.54 9.35 4.44
CA ILE A 47 -7.35 8.67 3.42
C ILE A 47 -8.81 8.64 3.86
N ILE A 48 -9.71 8.80 2.89
CA ILE A 48 -11.16 8.74 3.08
C ILE A 48 -11.70 7.71 2.08
N GLY A 49 -12.52 6.77 2.55
CA GLY A 49 -13.14 5.76 1.68
C GLY A 49 -13.26 4.38 2.35
N ASN A 50 -13.39 3.35 1.51
CA ASN A 50 -13.47 1.97 1.98
C ASN A 50 -12.08 1.46 2.37
N ILE A 51 -11.86 1.24 3.66
CA ILE A 51 -10.54 0.99 4.25
C ILE A 51 -10.64 -0.20 5.21
N SER A 52 -9.66 -1.10 5.14
CA SER A 52 -9.43 -2.11 6.18
C SER A 52 -8.09 -1.87 6.86
N ILE A 53 -8.02 -2.17 8.16
CA ILE A 53 -6.82 -2.05 8.98
C ILE A 53 -6.57 -3.41 9.63
N GLU A 54 -5.38 -3.95 9.41
CA GLU A 54 -4.95 -5.24 9.92
C GLU A 54 -3.76 -5.03 10.86
N GLU A 55 -3.83 -5.60 12.06
CA GLU A 55 -2.78 -5.50 13.08
C GLU A 55 -1.93 -6.78 13.09
N TYR A 56 -0.61 -6.63 12.99
CA TYR A 56 0.36 -7.73 12.97
C TYR A 56 1.43 -7.55 14.04
N GLU A 57 1.96 -8.67 14.55
CA GLU A 57 3.15 -8.68 15.39
C GLU A 57 4.40 -8.92 14.52
N SER A 58 5.35 -7.97 14.55
CA SER A 58 6.60 -8.04 13.80
C SER A 58 7.44 -9.22 14.31
N GLY A 59 7.67 -10.17 13.41
CA GLY A 59 8.19 -11.53 13.66
C GLY A 59 7.30 -12.63 13.04
N LYS A 60 5.99 -12.37 12.91
CA LYS A 60 5.02 -13.24 12.22
C LYS A 60 4.78 -12.82 10.77
N GLU A 61 4.98 -11.54 10.45
CA GLU A 61 4.78 -10.97 9.10
C GLU A 61 5.72 -11.56 8.02
N GLU A 62 6.97 -11.91 8.39
CA GLU A 62 7.96 -12.47 7.45
C GLU A 62 7.53 -13.85 6.88
N LEU A 63 6.74 -14.61 7.65
CA LEU A 63 6.24 -15.92 7.25
C LEU A 63 4.99 -15.84 6.37
N GLU A 64 4.13 -14.83 6.54
CA GLU A 64 2.84 -14.73 5.85
C GLU A 64 2.91 -13.88 4.56
N MET A 65 3.80 -12.89 4.46
CA MET A 65 4.01 -12.15 3.20
C MET A 65 4.77 -12.95 2.13
N GLY A 66 5.48 -14.02 2.51
CA GLY A 66 6.19 -14.91 1.58
C GLY A 66 5.31 -15.94 0.88
N LEU A 67 4.02 -16.06 1.25
CA LEU A 67 3.12 -17.14 0.79
C LEU A 67 2.01 -16.68 -0.16
N ASN A 68 2.00 -15.41 -0.59
CA ASN A 68 1.13 -14.95 -1.67
C ASN A 68 1.95 -14.66 -2.94
N PRO A 69 2.29 -15.67 -3.76
CA PRO A 69 2.58 -15.45 -5.17
C PRO A 69 1.25 -15.29 -5.92
N ASP A 70 0.47 -14.25 -5.65
CA ASP A 70 -0.64 -13.90 -6.54
C ASP A 70 -0.08 -13.02 -7.66
N GLY A 71 0.05 -13.65 -8.82
CA GLY A 71 0.88 -13.23 -9.94
C GLY A 71 0.45 -11.93 -10.59
N SER A 72 1.42 -11.03 -10.74
CA SER A 72 1.62 -10.23 -11.97
C SER A 72 3.01 -9.59 -11.90
N ALA A 73 4.03 -10.45 -11.93
CA ALA A 73 5.35 -10.04 -12.38
C ALA A 73 5.29 -9.91 -13.91
N ASP A 74 4.80 -8.78 -14.40
CA ASP A 74 5.08 -8.36 -15.79
C ASP A 74 6.49 -7.75 -15.79
N LEU A 75 7.48 -8.63 -15.90
CA LEU A 75 8.88 -8.28 -16.14
C LEU A 75 9.46 -9.27 -17.15
N ASP A 76 9.11 -9.10 -18.43
CA ASP A 76 10.06 -9.31 -19.54
C ASP A 76 9.54 -8.66 -20.84
N ASN A 77 9.81 -7.37 -21.05
CA ASN A 77 10.00 -6.85 -22.40
C ASN A 77 10.78 -5.51 -22.40
N PRO A 78 12.08 -5.48 -22.72
CA PRO A 78 12.79 -4.23 -22.95
C PRO A 78 12.54 -3.73 -24.38
N VAL A 79 11.42 -3.02 -24.62
CA VAL A 79 11.26 -2.24 -25.87
C VAL A 79 11.97 -0.89 -25.70
N ALA A 80 13.06 -0.76 -26.43
CA ALA A 80 13.96 0.40 -26.53
C ALA A 80 13.25 1.78 -26.66
N PRO A 81 13.89 2.87 -26.21
CA PRO A 81 13.33 4.22 -26.33
C PRO A 81 13.33 4.67 -27.79
N ARG A 82 12.15 4.96 -28.35
CA ARG A 82 12.01 5.60 -29.67
C ARG A 82 12.00 7.12 -29.52
N ASN A 83 13.19 7.71 -29.40
CA ASN A 83 13.43 9.08 -29.84
C ASN A 83 13.56 9.06 -31.37
N ILE A 84 12.52 9.47 -32.11
CA ILE A 84 12.67 10.07 -33.45
C ILE A 84 11.58 11.15 -33.57
N GLU A 85 12.05 12.39 -33.60
CA GLU A 85 11.34 13.56 -34.12
C GLU A 85 10.96 13.30 -35.58
N ARG A 86 9.73 13.61 -35.98
CA ARG A 86 9.39 13.74 -37.41
C ARG A 86 8.65 15.04 -37.64
N ILE A 87 9.44 16.02 -38.07
CA ILE A 87 9.01 17.25 -38.73
C ILE A 87 8.48 16.85 -40.11
N PHE A 88 7.24 17.23 -40.42
CA PHE A 88 6.78 17.73 -41.73
C PHE A 88 5.56 18.62 -41.52
#